data_AF-A0A822HKG6-F1
#
_entry.id   AF-A0A822HKG6-F1
#
_cell.length_a   1.000
_cell.length_b   1.000
_cell.length_c   1.000
_cell.angle_alpha   90.00
_cell.angle_beta   90.00
_cell.angle_gamma   90.00
#
_symmetry.space_group_name_H-M   'P 1'
#
loop_
_entity.id
_entity.type
_entity.pdbx_description
1 polymer ?
#
loop_
_entity_poly.entity_id
_entity_poly.type
_entity_poly.pdbx_seq_one_letter_code
_entity_poly.pdbx_strand_id
1 'polypeptide(L)'
;MIYSNNQDNITFCQCYPGWSGKYCTIKYDCKCSSDSKCIGLSAHNRSICVCPINKFGYQCLLTDSICQRNDNSTCLNGGRCIPVDEYTSLQRKFYCICPKGYVGEQCEISDKKIIISFEKNLVVSQLIFIHFLEI
;
A
#
# COMPACT_ATOMS: atom_id res chain seq x y z
N MET A 1 -20.65 22.22 9.22
CA MET A 1 -21.14 20.95 9.79
C MET A 1 -21.79 20.18 8.65
N ILE A 2 -21.33 18.98 8.33
CA ILE A 2 -21.87 18.17 7.24
C ILE A 2 -22.35 16.85 7.86
N TYR A 3 -23.63 16.54 7.69
CA TYR A 3 -24.26 15.33 8.21
C TYR A 3 -24.28 14.26 7.12
N SER A 4 -23.82 13.05 7.43
CA SER A 4 -24.10 11.86 6.62
C SER A 4 -25.24 11.10 7.30
N ASN A 5 -26.38 11.02 6.61
CA ASN A 5 -27.61 10.42 7.11
C ASN A 5 -27.59 8.93 6.80
N ASN A 6 -27.23 8.11 7.79
CA ASN A 6 -27.44 6.67 7.76
C ASN A 6 -28.27 6.30 8.99
N GLN A 7 -29.11 5.28 8.86
CA GLN A 7 -30.33 5.04 9.67
C GLN A 7 -30.10 4.65 11.15
N ASP A 8 -28.89 4.79 11.65
CA ASP A 8 -28.55 4.78 13.07
C ASP A 8 -28.21 6.22 13.45
N ASN A 9 -28.81 6.77 14.51
CA ASN A 9 -28.68 8.16 14.95
C ASN A 9 -27.26 8.49 15.50
N ILE A 10 -26.22 8.11 14.77
CA ILE A 10 -24.80 8.21 15.14
C ILE A 10 -24.34 9.60 14.70
N THR A 11 -24.42 10.53 15.66
CA THR A 11 -23.81 11.85 15.51
C THR A 11 -22.30 11.71 15.67
N PHE A 12 -21.54 12.02 14.61
CA PHE A 12 -20.09 12.15 14.66
C PHE A 12 -19.70 13.62 14.52
N CYS A 13 -18.81 14.10 15.39
CA CYS A 13 -18.26 15.44 15.29
C CYS A 13 -16.98 15.40 14.45
N GLN A 14 -16.84 16.35 13.51
CA GLN A 14 -15.57 16.61 12.88
C GLN A 14 -14.77 17.56 13.78
N CYS A 15 -13.71 17.06 14.40
CA CYS A 15 -12.90 17.83 15.33
C CYS A 15 -11.86 18.69 14.60
N TYR A 16 -11.49 19.80 15.25
CA TYR A 16 -10.31 20.58 14.84
C TYR A 16 -9.02 19.80 15.08
N PRO A 17 -7.94 20.09 14.33
CA PRO A 17 -6.64 19.47 14.58
C PRO A 17 -6.21 19.58 16.05
N GLY A 18 -5.80 18.45 16.64
CA GLY A 18 -5.40 18.36 18.05
C GLY A 18 -6.51 17.98 19.03
N TRP A 19 -7.73 17.72 18.53
CA TRP A 19 -8.89 17.34 19.34
C TRP A 19 -9.56 16.07 18.84
N SER A 20 -9.93 15.16 19.75
CA SER A 20 -10.57 13.89 19.45
C SER A 20 -11.69 13.54 20.45
N GLY A 21 -12.30 12.37 20.25
CA GLY A 21 -13.44 11.88 21.02
C GLY A 21 -14.78 12.26 20.40
N LYS A 22 -15.86 11.62 20.86
CA LYS A 22 -17.22 11.80 20.35
C LYS A 22 -17.65 13.28 20.30
N TYR A 23 -17.17 14.07 21.26
CA TYR A 23 -17.49 15.50 21.42
C TYR A 23 -16.28 16.43 21.27
N CYS A 24 -15.16 15.95 20.71
CA CYS A 24 -13.93 16.75 20.50
C CYS A 24 -13.35 17.39 21.78
N THR A 25 -13.50 16.75 22.94
CA THR A 25 -13.03 17.26 24.23
C THR A 25 -11.66 16.70 24.65
N ILE A 26 -11.16 15.69 23.94
CA ILE A 26 -9.90 15.02 24.27
C ILE A 26 -8.78 15.69 23.46
N LYS A 27 -7.88 16.38 24.15
CA LYS A 27 -6.69 16.94 23.51
C LYS A 27 -5.68 15.83 23.22
N TYR A 28 -5.11 15.83 22.04
CA TYR A 28 -3.98 14.97 21.69
C TYR A 28 -2.83 15.79 21.10
N ASP A 29 -1.63 15.26 21.26
CA ASP A 29 -0.43 15.80 20.64
C ASP A 29 0.12 14.79 19.63
N CYS A 30 0.41 15.23 18.41
CA CYS A 30 0.89 14.37 17.34
C CYS A 30 2.37 14.58 17.10
N LYS A 31 3.08 13.45 17.01
CA LYS A 31 4.49 13.42 16.61
C LYS A 31 4.61 13.04 15.14
N CYS A 32 3.89 13.74 14.26
CA CYS A 32 4.00 13.54 12.82
C CYS A 32 4.93 14.60 12.20
N SER A 33 5.44 14.35 10.99
CA SER A 33 6.18 15.35 10.21
C SER A 33 5.31 16.58 9.93
N SER A 34 5.94 17.74 9.82
CA SER A 34 5.25 19.04 9.68
C SER A 34 4.38 19.16 8.43
N ASP A 35 4.67 18.40 7.38
CA ASP A 35 3.94 18.36 6.10
C ASP A 35 2.95 17.18 6.01
N SER A 36 2.73 16.47 7.10
CA SER A 36 1.81 15.32 7.16
C SER A 36 0.51 15.66 7.89
N LYS A 37 -0.57 14.93 7.58
CA LYS A 37 -1.86 15.13 8.24
C LYS A 37 -2.02 14.18 9.41
N CYS A 38 -2.09 14.70 10.63
CA CYS A 38 -2.44 13.89 11.79
C CYS A 38 -3.96 13.75 11.92
N ILE A 39 -4.44 12.51 12.04
CA ILE A 39 -5.86 12.21 12.21
C ILE A 39 -6.23 11.77 13.63
N GLY A 40 -5.25 11.64 14.52
CA GLY A 40 -5.46 11.33 15.94
C GLY A 40 -4.41 10.39 16.51
N LEU A 41 -4.79 9.67 17.58
CA LEU A 41 -3.97 8.66 18.23
C LEU A 41 -4.64 7.28 18.13
N SER A 42 -3.83 6.22 18.08
CA SER A 42 -4.28 4.83 18.19
C SER A 42 -4.60 4.46 19.64
N ALA A 43 -5.17 3.28 19.86
CA ALA A 43 -5.47 2.75 21.19
C ALA A 43 -4.22 2.67 22.12
N HIS A 44 -3.01 2.59 21.54
CA HIS A 44 -1.74 2.58 22.28
C HIS A 44 -1.08 3.96 22.36
N ASN A 45 -1.85 5.04 22.21
CA ASN A 45 -1.37 6.42 22.29
C ASN A 45 -0.29 6.77 21.23
N ARG A 46 -0.31 6.09 20.08
CA ARG A 46 0.60 6.36 18.95
C ARG A 46 -0.08 7.27 17.94
N SER A 47 0.61 8.29 17.43
CA SER A 47 0.07 9.18 16.40
C SER A 47 -0.26 8.42 15.12
N ILE A 48 -1.42 8.74 14.55
CA ILE A 48 -1.85 8.22 13.25
C ILE A 48 -1.63 9.32 12.21
N CYS A 49 -0.55 9.15 11.45
CA CYS A 49 -0.08 10.13 10.47
C CYS A 49 -0.41 9.67 9.05
N VAL A 50 -0.98 10.56 8.25
CA VAL A 50 -1.14 10.37 6.80
C VAL A 50 0.03 11.05 6.12
N CYS A 51 0.96 10.25 5.58
CA CYS A 51 2.19 10.74 4.99
C CYS A 51 1.97 11.36 3.60
N PRO A 52 2.70 12.44 3.28
CA PRO A 52 2.75 12.94 1.91
C PRO A 52 3.47 11.93 0.99
N ILE A 53 3.35 12.16 -0.32
CA ILE A 53 4.06 11.35 -1.32
C ILE A 53 5.56 11.39 -1.04
N ASN A 54 6.21 10.22 -1.09
CA ASN A 54 7.64 9.98 -0.83
C ASN A 54 8.11 10.07 0.64
N LYS A 55 7.19 10.14 1.60
CA LYS A 55 7.52 9.96 3.02
C LYS A 55 6.80 8.75 3.60
N PHE A 56 7.42 8.12 4.57
CA PHE A 56 6.89 6.91 5.21
C PHE A 56 7.38 6.78 6.66
N GLY A 57 7.02 5.66 7.29
CA GLY A 57 7.22 5.41 8.70
C GLY A 57 6.12 6.02 9.57
N TYR A 58 6.11 5.64 10.85
CA TYR A 58 5.03 5.96 11.78
C TYR A 58 4.85 7.48 12.04
N GLN A 59 5.91 8.27 11.89
CA GLN A 59 5.89 9.74 12.02
C GLN A 59 5.98 10.45 10.66
N CYS A 60 6.03 9.72 9.55
CA CYS A 60 6.33 10.30 8.23
C CYS A 60 7.66 11.08 8.20
N LEU A 61 8.64 10.72 9.02
CA LEU A 61 9.97 11.35 9.03
C LEU A 61 10.95 10.68 8.08
N LEU A 62 10.66 9.45 7.64
CA LEU A 62 11.51 8.73 6.70
C LEU A 62 11.18 9.19 5.28
N THR A 63 12.21 9.47 4.50
CA THR A 63 12.10 9.89 3.10
C THR A 63 12.56 8.79 2.17
N ASP A 64 11.87 8.67 1.05
CA ASP A 64 12.09 7.67 0.01
C ASP A 64 13.32 7.98 -0.84
N SER A 65 14.52 7.96 -0.24
CA SER A 65 15.77 8.22 -0.95
C SER A 65 16.14 7.15 -1.99
N ILE A 66 15.43 6.02 -2.00
CA ILE A 66 15.72 4.85 -2.85
C ILE A 66 14.80 4.83 -4.06
N CYS A 67 13.47 4.94 -3.88
CA CYS A 67 12.54 4.97 -5.00
C CYS A 67 12.44 6.35 -5.67
N GLN A 68 12.99 7.43 -5.07
CA GLN A 68 13.07 8.76 -5.71
C GLN A 68 14.27 8.96 -6.64
N ARG A 69 15.26 8.04 -6.67
CA ARG A 69 16.38 8.21 -7.60
C ARG A 69 15.88 7.99 -9.02
N ASN A 70 15.72 9.10 -9.74
CA ASN A 70 15.31 9.15 -11.15
C ASN A 70 16.36 8.55 -12.12
N ASP A 71 17.46 8.01 -11.61
CA ASP A 71 18.48 7.35 -12.41
C ASP A 71 18.18 5.84 -12.47
N ASN A 72 17.26 5.46 -13.37
CA ASN A 72 16.93 4.09 -13.76
C ASN A 72 16.32 3.16 -12.67
N SER A 73 15.01 3.30 -12.50
CA SER A 73 14.03 2.21 -12.35
C SER A 73 14.40 1.08 -11.38
N THR A 74 14.32 1.36 -10.08
CA THR A 74 14.37 0.34 -9.01
C THR A 74 13.41 -0.83 -9.28
N CYS A 75 12.25 -0.54 -9.88
CA CYS A 75 11.33 -1.53 -10.43
C CYS A 75 11.19 -1.31 -11.95
N LEU A 76 11.40 -2.35 -12.72
CA LEU A 76 11.29 -2.39 -14.18
C LEU A 76 9.84 -2.61 -14.63
N ASN A 77 9.61 -2.50 -15.93
CA ASN A 77 8.34 -2.86 -16.59
C ASN A 77 7.07 -2.22 -15.98
N GLY A 78 7.19 -1.00 -15.42
CA GLY A 78 6.08 -0.30 -14.78
C GLY A 78 5.75 -0.76 -13.36
N GLY A 79 6.67 -1.49 -12.72
CA GLY A 79 6.56 -1.88 -11.31
C GLY A 79 6.51 -0.68 -10.37
N ARG A 80 5.73 -0.79 -9.29
CA ARG A 80 5.65 0.23 -8.25
C ARG A 80 6.63 -0.07 -7.13
N CYS A 81 7.57 0.85 -6.91
CA CYS A 81 8.53 0.76 -5.82
C CYS A 81 7.89 1.13 -4.48
N ILE A 82 8.17 0.35 -3.45
CA ILE A 82 7.73 0.56 -2.07
C ILE A 82 8.98 0.56 -1.18
N PRO A 83 9.34 1.69 -0.55
CA PRO A 83 10.46 1.73 0.39
C PRO A 83 10.12 0.97 1.67
N VAL A 84 11.12 0.36 2.30
CA VAL A 84 10.98 -0.37 3.56
C VAL A 84 11.80 0.32 4.63
N ASP A 85 11.28 0.32 5.86
CA ASP A 85 12.01 0.85 7.01
C ASP A 85 13.24 -0.03 7.31
N GLU A 86 14.40 0.62 7.42
CA GLU A 86 15.73 0.04 7.59
C GLU A 86 15.82 -0.79 8.88
N TYR A 87 14.96 -0.52 9.88
CA TYR A 87 14.88 -1.30 11.12
C TYR A 87 14.14 -2.63 10.99
N THR A 88 13.27 -2.79 9.99
CA THR A 88 12.47 -4.02 9.79
C THR A 88 13.08 -4.98 8.79
N SER A 89 14.08 -4.57 8.01
CA SER A 89 14.68 -5.42 6.98
C SER A 89 16.17 -5.14 6.85
N LEU A 90 16.97 -5.94 7.57
CA LEU A 90 18.43 -5.89 7.57
C LEU A 90 19.07 -6.14 6.19
N GLN A 91 18.32 -6.64 5.21
CA GLN A 91 18.84 -7.07 3.90
C GLN A 91 18.23 -6.35 2.70
N ARG A 92 17.05 -5.71 2.83
CA ARG A 92 16.37 -5.05 1.71
C ARG A 92 15.77 -3.72 2.13
N LYS A 93 16.03 -2.71 1.32
CA LYS A 93 15.60 -1.33 1.56
C LYS A 93 14.34 -0.94 0.76
N PHE A 94 13.88 -1.79 -0.15
CA PHE A 94 12.67 -1.60 -0.96
C PHE A 94 12.10 -2.95 -1.42
N TYR A 95 10.84 -2.96 -1.87
CA TYR A 95 10.22 -4.04 -2.65
C TYR A 95 9.46 -3.47 -3.85
N CYS A 96 9.31 -4.28 -4.90
CA CYS A 96 8.55 -3.93 -6.11
C CYS A 96 7.20 -4.65 -6.17
N ILE A 97 6.13 -3.90 -6.43
CA ILE A 97 4.83 -4.46 -6.80
C ILE A 97 4.79 -4.54 -8.33
N CYS A 98 4.82 -5.76 -8.85
CA CYS A 98 4.87 -5.99 -10.29
C CYS A 98 3.47 -5.95 -10.94
N PRO A 99 3.35 -5.35 -12.13
CA PRO A 99 2.11 -5.40 -12.89
C PRO A 99 1.87 -6.81 -13.46
N LYS A 100 0.63 -7.08 -13.86
CA LYS A 100 0.24 -8.39 -14.41
C LYS A 100 1.09 -8.74 -15.63
N GLY A 101 1.74 -9.90 -15.60
CA GLY A 101 2.62 -10.33 -16.67
C GLY A 101 4.11 -10.08 -16.40
N TYR A 102 4.48 -9.59 -15.21
CA TYR A 102 5.87 -9.45 -14.78
C TYR A 102 6.06 -9.98 -13.36
N VAL A 103 7.22 -10.59 -13.13
CA VAL A 103 7.67 -11.15 -11.85
C VAL A 103 9.17 -10.89 -11.67
N GLY A 104 9.73 -11.27 -10.52
CA GLY A 104 11.12 -10.96 -10.13
C GLY A 104 11.18 -9.83 -9.10
N GLU A 105 12.36 -9.64 -8.50
CA GLU A 105 12.56 -8.67 -7.41
C GLU A 105 12.41 -7.23 -7.89
N GLN A 106 12.72 -6.98 -9.15
CA GLN A 106 12.59 -5.71 -9.83
C GLN A 106 11.59 -5.79 -10.97
N CYS A 107 10.72 -6.79 -11.02
CA CYS A 107 9.78 -7.01 -12.13
C CYS A 107 10.47 -7.17 -13.49
N GLU A 108 11.67 -7.74 -13.50
CA GLU A 108 12.54 -7.92 -14.65
C GLU A 108 12.13 -9.09 -15.56
N ILE A 109 11.36 -10.05 -15.02
CA ILE A 109 10.98 -11.28 -15.72
C ILE A 109 9.58 -11.12 -16.28
N SER A 110 9.39 -11.32 -17.59
CA SER A 110 8.04 -11.43 -18.16
C SER A 110 7.42 -12.79 -17.80
N ASP A 111 6.30 -12.76 -17.10
CA ASP A 111 5.52 -13.96 -16.78
C ASP A 111 4.91 -14.54 -18.07
N LYS A 112 5.31 -15.77 -18.40
CA LYS A 112 4.89 -16.44 -19.63
C LYS A 112 3.47 -16.94 -19.47
N LYS A 113 2.56 -16.46 -20.33
CA LYS A 113 1.17 -16.92 -20.35
C LYS A 113 0.99 -18.00 -21.41
N ILE A 114 0.43 -19.14 -21.00
CA ILE A 114 -0.12 -20.13 -21.91
C ILE A 114 -1.62 -19.89 -21.98
N ILE A 115 -2.12 -19.48 -23.14
CA ILE A 115 -3.56 -19.30 -23.39
C ILE A 115 -4.05 -20.56 -24.10
N ILE A 116 -4.87 -21.35 -23.42
CA ILE A 116 -5.52 -22.53 -23.99
C ILE A 116 -6.94 -22.13 -24.37
N SER A 117 -7.26 -22.18 -25.66
CA SER A 117 -8.60 -21.91 -26.18
C SER A 117 -9.18 -23.19 -26.76
N PHE A 118 -10.43 -23.48 -26.43
CA PHE A 118 -11.15 -24.65 -26.94
C PHE A 118 -12.19 -24.21 -27.98
N GLU A 119 -12.33 -24.99 -29.05
CA GLU A 119 -13.42 -24.76 -30.00
C GLU A 119 -14.78 -25.07 -29.36
N LYS A 120 -15.82 -24.35 -29.79
CA LYS A 120 -17.17 -24.39 -29.18
C LYS A 120 -17.81 -25.78 -29.14
N ASN A 121 -17.33 -26.73 -29.94
CA ASN A 121 -17.89 -28.08 -30.08
C ASN A 121 -17.05 -29.17 -29.39
N LEU A 122 -16.04 -28.80 -28.59
CA LEU A 122 -15.28 -29.77 -27.81
C LEU A 122 -16.00 -30.06 -26.49
N VAL A 123 -16.34 -31.33 -26.26
CA VAL A 123 -16.77 -31.80 -24.95
C VAL A 123 -15.53 -31.87 -24.06
N VAL A 124 -15.26 -30.80 -23.33
CA VAL A 124 -14.13 -30.73 -22.40
C VAL A 124 -14.47 -31.58 -21.17
N SER A 125 -13.59 -32.54 -20.84
CA SER A 125 -13.70 -33.28 -19.58
C SER A 125 -13.63 -32.32 -18.39
N GLN A 126 -14.24 -32.67 -17.26
CA GLN A 126 -14.22 -31.83 -16.03
C GLN A 126 -12.81 -31.57 -15.48
N LEU A 127 -11.81 -32.31 -15.97
CA LEU A 127 -10.42 -32.21 -15.54
C LEU A 127 -9.49 -32.03 -16.75
N ILE A 128 -8.62 -31.02 -16.66
CA ILE A 128 -7.52 -30.78 -17.58
C ILE A 128 -6.23 -31.02 -16.79
N PHE A 129 -5.44 -32.01 -17.21
CA PHE A 129 -4.13 -32.27 -16.66
C PHE A 129 -3.07 -31.59 -17.54
N ILE A 130 -2.33 -30.64 -16.97
CA ILE A 130 -1.20 -29.99 -17.62
C ILE A 130 0.06 -30.53 -16.99
N HIS A 131 0.90 -31.20 -17.79
CA HIS A 131 2.20 -31.68 -17.33
C HIS A 131 3.29 -30.79 -17.92
N PHE A 132 4.05 -30.13 -17.06
CA PHE A 132 5.21 -29.35 -17.45
C PHE A 132 6.44 -30.26 -17.43
N LEU A 133 7.08 -30.43 -18.58
CA LEU A 133 8.39 -31.05 -18.68
C LEU A 133 9.45 -29.93 -18.63
N GLU A 134 10.22 -29.89 -17.55
CA GLU A 134 11.45 -29.08 -17.49
C GLU A 134 12.59 -29.90 -18.13
N ILE A 135 13.36 -29.25 -19.02
CA ILE A 135 14.54 -29.81 -19.69
C ILE A 135 15.79 -29.28 -19.00
#